data_AF-A0A9D4XTU7-F1
#
_entry.id   AF-A0A9D4XTU7-F1
#
_cell.length_a   1.000
_cell.length_b   1.000
_cell.length_c   1.000
_cell.angle_alpha   90.00
_cell.angle_beta   90.00
_cell.angle_gamma   90.00
#
_symmetry.space_group_name_H-M   'P 1'
#
loop_
_entity.id
_entity.type
_entity.pdbx_description
1 polymer ?
#
loop_
_entity_poly.entity_id
_entity_poly.type
_entity_poly.pdbx_seq_one_letter_code
_entity_poly.pdbx_strand_id
1 'polypeptide(L)'
;MELMSHSSTFLLQPENPDAASSSSVSLTYALIVLNQPLPKFTPLLWSHAHIRVCADGGANRLYDEMPLLFPLEDPSHIRSRYTPDAIKSDMDSVKTEVLDFYAKLDFSCCRQRLVDIIKN
;
A
#
# COMPACT_ATOMS: atom_id res chain seq x y z
N MET A 1 -33.21 -3.22 -7.96
CA MET A 1 -31.99 -2.41 -8.15
C MET A 1 -31.30 -2.36 -6.81
N GLU A 2 -30.15 -3.02 -6.67
CA GLU A 2 -29.40 -3.07 -5.43
C GLU A 2 -28.71 -1.72 -5.24
N LEU A 3 -29.01 -1.02 -4.13
CA LEU A 3 -28.44 0.28 -3.83
C LEU A 3 -26.96 0.06 -3.50
N MET A 4 -26.04 0.59 -4.31
CA MET A 4 -24.61 0.56 -3.96
C MET A 4 -24.41 1.35 -2.67
N SER A 5 -24.17 0.64 -1.57
CA SER A 5 -23.86 1.24 -0.28
C SER A 5 -22.38 1.63 -0.25
N HIS A 6 -22.09 2.92 -0.40
CA HIS A 6 -20.73 3.44 -0.24
C HIS A 6 -20.48 3.76 1.24
N SER A 7 -19.55 3.04 1.86
CA SER A 7 -19.05 3.36 3.20
C SER A 7 -17.60 3.82 3.12
N SER A 8 -17.32 5.00 3.68
CA SER A 8 -15.99 5.59 3.82
C SER A 8 -15.49 5.51 5.27
N THR A 9 -16.11 4.66 6.10
CA THR A 9 -15.72 4.47 7.51
C THR A 9 -14.25 4.05 7.67
N PHE A 10 -13.64 3.43 6.66
CA PHE A 10 -12.21 3.09 6.67
C PHE A 10 -11.27 4.32 6.66
N LEU A 11 -11.76 5.49 6.24
CA LEU A 11 -11.02 6.76 6.31
C LEU A 11 -11.13 7.42 7.69
N LEU A 12 -12.11 7.01 8.49
CA LEU A 12 -12.30 7.52 9.84
C LEU A 12 -11.34 6.79 10.78
N GLN A 13 -10.77 7.53 11.74
CA GLN A 13 -10.05 6.89 12.84
C GLN A 13 -11.02 5.98 13.61
N PRO A 14 -10.56 4.84 14.16
CA PRO A 14 -11.42 4.01 14.99
C PRO A 14 -11.96 4.87 16.15
N GLU A 15 -13.28 5.05 16.18
CA GLU A 15 -13.93 5.77 17.28
C GLU A 15 -13.62 5.04 18.58
N ASN A 16 -13.27 5.81 19.62
CA ASN A 16 -12.78 5.38 20.94
C ASN A 16 -12.99 3.89 21.29
N PRO A 17 -11.93 3.15 21.68
CA PRO A 17 -12.03 1.73 22.05
C PRO A 17 -12.97 1.47 23.23
N ASP A 18 -13.32 2.51 24.00
CA ASP A 18 -14.14 2.39 25.21
C ASP A 18 -15.66 2.52 24.96
N ALA A 19 -16.11 2.79 23.72
CA ALA A 19 -17.52 3.10 23.43
C ALA A 19 -18.30 2.00 22.67
N ALA A 20 -17.68 0.89 22.27
CA ALA A 20 -18.33 -0.12 21.42
C ALA A 20 -18.72 -1.40 22.18
N SER A 21 -19.81 -1.32 22.95
CA SER A 21 -20.50 -2.49 23.51
C SER A 21 -21.37 -3.20 22.45
N SER A 22 -20.73 -3.77 21.42
CA SER A 22 -21.27 -4.87 20.59
C SER A 22 -20.23 -5.27 19.54
N SER A 23 -19.44 -6.30 19.84
CA SER A 23 -18.55 -7.00 18.88
C SER A 23 -17.82 -6.08 17.88
N SER A 24 -16.95 -5.18 18.35
CA SER A 24 -16.06 -4.42 17.47
C SER A 24 -15.06 -5.38 16.83
N VAL A 25 -15.44 -5.99 15.71
CA VAL A 25 -14.50 -6.73 14.87
C VAL A 25 -13.41 -5.74 14.49
N SER A 26 -12.17 -5.96 14.96
CA SER A 26 -11.02 -5.19 14.50
C SER A 26 -10.88 -5.42 13.00
N LEU A 27 -11.31 -4.43 12.21
CA LEU A 27 -11.31 -4.55 10.76
C LEU A 27 -9.86 -4.51 10.27
N THR A 28 -9.39 -5.64 9.75
CA THR A 28 -8.07 -5.75 9.13
C THR A 28 -8.22 -5.44 7.65
N TYR A 29 -7.65 -4.31 7.21
CA TYR A 29 -7.70 -3.93 5.80
C TYR A 29 -6.48 -4.43 5.03
N ALA A 30 -6.72 -4.84 3.78
CA ALA A 30 -5.68 -5.03 2.78
C ALA A 30 -5.76 -3.90 1.76
N LEU A 31 -4.62 -3.33 1.39
CA LEU A 31 -4.50 -2.30 0.36
C LEU A 31 -3.91 -2.93 -0.90
N ILE A 32 -4.62 -2.81 -2.02
CA ILE A 32 -4.13 -3.23 -3.33
C ILE A 32 -3.89 -1.97 -4.17
N VAL A 33 -2.63 -1.74 -4.56
CA VAL A 33 -2.22 -0.64 -5.42
C VAL A 33 -2.24 -1.14 -6.86
N LEU A 34 -3.11 -0.55 -7.68
CA LEU A 34 -3.23 -0.84 -9.10
C LEU A 34 -2.40 0.16 -9.92
N ASN A 35 -2.27 -0.08 -11.23
CA ASN A 35 -1.63 0.85 -12.17
C ASN A 35 -2.53 2.06 -12.49
N GLN A 36 -2.95 2.80 -11.46
CA GLN A 36 -3.76 4.01 -11.55
C GLN A 36 -3.11 5.13 -10.73
N PRO A 37 -3.35 6.42 -11.08
CA PRO A 37 -2.83 7.55 -10.32
C PRO A 37 -3.21 7.46 -8.84
N LEU A 38 -2.24 7.73 -7.97
CA LEU A 38 -2.43 7.61 -6.53
C LEU A 38 -3.25 8.80 -6.00
N PRO A 39 -4.32 8.54 -5.24
CA PRO A 39 -5.05 9.61 -4.58
C PRO A 39 -4.19 10.30 -3.52
N LYS A 40 -4.47 11.58 -3.22
CA LYS A 40 -3.71 12.36 -2.22
C LYS A 40 -3.76 11.76 -0.81
N PHE A 41 -4.80 11.00 -0.49
CA PHE A 41 -4.98 10.32 0.80
C PHE A 41 -4.37 8.91 0.85
N THR A 42 -3.59 8.51 -0.16
CA THR A 42 -2.88 7.21 -0.17
C THR A 42 -2.06 6.95 1.10
N PRO A 43 -1.35 7.93 1.70
CA PRO A 43 -0.61 7.70 2.93
C PRO A 43 -1.51 7.28 4.11
N LEU A 44 -2.72 7.82 4.17
CA LEU A 44 -3.70 7.45 5.20
C LEU A 44 -4.15 6.00 5.02
N LEU A 45 -4.53 5.63 3.79
CA LEU A 45 -4.86 4.25 3.42
C LEU A 45 -3.74 3.28 3.80
N TRP A 46 -2.50 3.66 3.48
CA TRP A 46 -1.32 2.85 3.75
C TRP A 46 -1.11 2.59 5.25
N SER A 47 -1.44 3.58 6.09
CA SER A 47 -1.31 3.48 7.55
C SER A 47 -2.37 2.58 8.18
N HIS A 48 -3.57 2.52 7.60
CA HIS A 48 -4.68 1.68 8.08
C HIS A 48 -4.60 0.24 7.55
N ALA A 49 -3.81 0.01 6.50
CA ALA A 49 -3.67 -1.31 5.89
C ALA A 49 -2.69 -2.20 6.68
N HIS A 50 -3.14 -3.41 6.99
CA HIS A 50 -2.30 -4.45 7.58
C HIS A 50 -1.38 -5.09 6.53
N ILE A 51 -1.92 -5.33 5.32
CA ILE A 51 -1.20 -5.88 4.16
C ILE A 51 -1.31 -4.89 3.01
N ARG A 52 -0.22 -4.68 2.28
CA ARG A 52 -0.11 -3.79 1.11
C ARG A 52 0.45 -4.59 -0.06
N VAL A 53 -0.31 -4.69 -1.15
CA VAL A 53 0.10 -5.44 -2.34
C VAL A 53 0.08 -4.48 -3.53
N CYS A 54 1.12 -4.53 -4.37
CA CYS A 54 1.09 -3.87 -5.66
C CYS A 54 0.76 -4.89 -6.75
N ALA A 55 -0.19 -4.54 -7.62
CA ALA A 55 -0.51 -5.30 -8.81
C ALA A 55 0.15 -4.63 -10.03
N ASP A 56 1.08 -5.38 -10.64
CA ASP A 56 1.78 -5.04 -11.87
C ASP A 56 2.36 -3.61 -11.86
N GLY A 57 1.95 -2.74 -12.80
CA GLY A 57 2.38 -1.34 -12.85
C GLY A 57 2.01 -0.48 -11.64
N GLY A 58 1.21 -1.00 -10.69
CA GLY A 58 0.97 -0.34 -9.40
C GLY A 58 2.24 -0.12 -8.59
N ALA A 59 3.25 -0.99 -8.74
CA ALA A 59 4.56 -0.78 -8.12
C ALA A 59 5.27 0.46 -8.70
N ASN A 60 5.14 0.71 -10.02
CA ASN A 60 5.67 1.92 -10.64
C ASN A 60 4.98 3.16 -10.07
N ARG A 61 3.66 3.12 -9.94
CA ARG A 61 2.86 4.23 -9.36
C ARG A 61 3.31 4.54 -7.94
N LEU A 62 3.51 3.51 -7.12
CA LEU A 62 4.03 3.66 -5.77
C LEU A 62 5.42 4.32 -5.76
N TYR A 63 6.32 3.85 -6.61
CA TYR A 63 7.71 4.33 -6.68
C TYR A 63 7.82 5.79 -7.18
N ASP A 64 7.01 6.14 -8.18
CA ASP A 64 7.05 7.45 -8.86
C ASP A 64 6.20 8.51 -8.14
N GLU A 65 4.99 8.16 -7.68
CA GLU A 65 4.00 9.13 -7.20
C GLU A 65 3.98 9.31 -5.68
N MET A 66 4.34 8.30 -4.89
CA MET A 66 4.33 8.43 -3.43
C MET A 66 5.27 9.56 -2.93
N PRO A 67 6.51 9.73 -3.46
CA PRO A 67 7.35 10.87 -3.13
C PRO A 67 6.73 12.24 -3.41
N LEU A 68 5.89 12.33 -4.45
CA LEU A 68 5.23 13.59 -4.83
C LEU A 68 4.21 14.05 -3.77
N LEU A 69 3.73 13.13 -2.93
CA LEU A 69 2.83 13.44 -1.81
C LEU A 69 3.59 14.05 -0.62
N PHE A 70 4.92 14.00 -0.62
CA PHE A 70 5.80 14.51 0.45
C PHE A 70 6.90 15.42 -0.11
N PRO A 71 6.56 16.61 -0.65
CA PRO A 71 7.51 17.47 -1.37
C PRO A 71 8.64 18.04 -0.50
N LEU A 72 8.52 17.93 0.83
CA LEU A 72 9.52 18.41 1.80
C LEU A 72 10.49 17.30 2.26
N GLU A 73 10.23 16.04 1.92
CA GLU A 73 11.04 14.89 2.31
C GLU A 73 11.87 14.37 1.14
N ASP A 74 13.00 13.72 1.44
CA ASP A 74 13.82 13.10 0.41
C ASP A 74 13.07 11.95 -0.28
N PRO A 75 12.97 11.94 -1.64
CA PRO A 75 12.25 10.91 -2.36
C PRO A 75 12.73 9.48 -2.08
N SER A 76 14.03 9.29 -1.84
CA SER A 76 14.61 7.97 -1.56
C SER A 76 14.15 7.47 -0.19
N HIS A 77 14.11 8.36 0.81
CA HIS A 77 13.58 8.04 2.12
C HIS A 77 12.09 7.64 2.06
N ILE A 78 11.28 8.38 1.30
CA ILE A 78 9.86 8.04 1.11
C ILE A 78 9.72 6.65 0.45
N ARG A 79 10.46 6.36 -0.61
CA ARG A 79 10.41 5.05 -1.28
C ARG A 79 10.76 3.90 -0.34
N SER A 80 11.74 4.08 0.54
CA SER A 80 12.12 3.09 1.56
C SER A 80 11.11 2.96 2.69
N ARG A 81 10.37 4.03 3.02
CA ARG A 81 9.31 4.03 4.03
C ARG A 81 8.04 3.32 3.53
N TYR A 82 7.71 3.47 2.25
CA TYR A 82 6.52 2.89 1.62
C TYR A 82 6.89 1.65 0.80
N THR A 83 7.31 0.60 1.49
CA THR A 83 7.60 -0.72 0.89
C THR A 83 6.36 -1.62 0.94
N PRO A 84 5.85 -2.10 -0.21
CA PRO A 84 4.71 -3.02 -0.23
C PRO A 84 5.11 -4.36 0.40
N ASP A 85 4.13 -5.08 0.93
CA ASP A 85 4.33 -6.43 1.44
C ASP A 85 4.50 -7.46 0.30
N ALA A 86 3.88 -7.25 -0.87
CA ALA A 86 4.10 -8.08 -2.06
C ALA A 86 3.90 -7.30 -3.37
N ILE A 87 4.55 -7.75 -4.45
CA ILE A 87 4.37 -7.21 -5.80
C ILE A 87 4.05 -8.37 -6.74
N LYS A 88 2.79 -8.48 -7.17
CA LYS A 88 2.36 -9.49 -8.16
C LYS A 88 2.34 -8.84 -9.54
N SER A 89 3.13 -9.34 -10.48
CA SER A 89 3.17 -8.82 -11.86
C SER A 89 3.27 -9.99 -12.84
N ASP A 90 2.62 -9.87 -13.98
CA ASP A 90 2.81 -10.71 -15.18
C ASP A 90 3.95 -10.18 -16.09
N MET A 91 4.69 -9.17 -15.62
CA MET A 91 5.88 -8.53 -16.22
C MET A 91 5.66 -7.74 -17.51
N ASP A 92 4.43 -7.39 -17.88
CA ASP A 92 4.19 -6.61 -19.09
C ASP A 92 4.27 -5.08 -18.86
N SER A 93 4.08 -4.58 -17.62
CA SER A 93 4.06 -3.12 -17.37
C SER A 93 4.94 -2.61 -16.23
N VAL A 94 5.40 -3.47 -15.31
CA VAL A 94 6.32 -3.06 -14.24
C VAL A 94 7.75 -2.85 -14.74
N LYS A 95 8.41 -1.76 -14.34
CA LYS A 95 9.81 -1.52 -14.73
C LYS A 95 10.74 -2.39 -13.89
N THR A 96 11.73 -3.02 -14.53
CA THR A 96 12.71 -3.88 -13.84
C THR A 96 13.48 -3.13 -12.75
N GLU A 97 13.81 -1.86 -12.98
CA GLU A 97 14.50 -1.01 -11.99
C GLU A 97 13.71 -0.82 -10.68
N VAL A 98 12.36 -0.79 -10.77
CA VAL A 98 11.48 -0.65 -9.61
C VAL A 98 11.43 -1.96 -8.83
N LEU A 99 11.35 -3.10 -9.54
CA LEU A 99 11.44 -4.42 -8.90
C LEU A 99 12.78 -4.60 -8.19
N ASP A 100 13.89 -4.27 -8.86
CA ASP A 100 15.23 -4.39 -8.29
C ASP A 100 15.41 -3.50 -7.05
N PHE A 101 14.80 -2.31 -7.05
CA PHE A 101 14.83 -1.41 -5.91
C PHE A 101 14.13 -2.02 -4.70
N TYR A 102 12.87 -2.46 -4.84
CA TYR A 102 12.12 -3.04 -3.73
C TYR A 102 12.70 -4.37 -3.26
N ALA A 103 13.21 -5.20 -4.17
CA ALA A 103 13.88 -6.45 -3.83
C ALA A 103 15.15 -6.21 -2.99
N LYS A 104 15.90 -5.12 -3.22
CA LYS A 104 17.10 -4.79 -2.42
C LYS A 104 16.77 -4.28 -1.03
N LEU A 105 15.67 -3.55 -0.87
CA LEU A 105 15.27 -3.00 0.42
C LEU A 105 14.93 -4.08 1.44
N ASP A 106 14.29 -5.17 1.00
CA ASP A 106 13.91 -6.30 1.86
C ASP A 106 15.10 -6.98 2.56
N PHE A 107 16.31 -6.93 1.97
CA PHE A 107 17.49 -7.52 2.59
C PHE A 107 18.08 -6.67 3.73
N SER A 108 17.66 -5.41 3.88
CA SER A 108 18.35 -4.43 4.74
C SER A 108 17.67 -4.12 6.08
N CYS A 109 16.39 -4.49 6.28
CA CYS A 109 15.64 -4.13 7.47
C CYS A 109 14.96 -5.38 8.06
N CYS A 110 15.21 -5.70 9.33
CA CYS A 110 14.76 -6.89 10.09
C CYS A 110 13.23 -7.09 10.23
N ARG A 111 12.46 -7.05 9.15
CA ARG A 111 11.11 -7.61 9.05
C ARG A 111 11.06 -8.43 7.78
N GLN A 112 10.91 -9.75 7.92
CA GLN A 112 10.66 -10.67 6.83
C GLN A 112 9.29 -10.36 6.19
N ARG A 113 9.17 -9.27 5.44
CA ARG A 113 8.10 -9.08 4.47
C ARG A 113 8.68 -9.65 3.20
N LEU A 114 8.26 -10.87 2.86
CA LEU A 114 8.56 -11.46 1.57
C LEU A 114 7.83 -10.61 0.54
N VAL A 115 8.52 -9.68 -0.14
CA VAL A 115 8.03 -9.23 -1.45
C VAL A 115 8.09 -10.45 -2.35
N ASP A 116 7.05 -11.27 -2.28
CA ASP A 116 6.84 -12.36 -3.19
C ASP A 116 6.54 -11.72 -4.55
N ILE A 117 7.58 -11.60 -5.37
CA ILE A 117 7.43 -11.41 -6.81
C ILE A 117 6.92 -12.74 -7.33
N ILE A 118 5.61 -12.97 -7.19
CA ILE A 118 5.00 -14.21 -7.64
C ILE A 118 5.00 -14.17 -9.17
N LYS A 119 5.98 -14.81 -9.79
CA LYS A 119 5.99 -15.08 -11.23
C LYS A 119 4.96 -16.17 -11.51
N ASN A 120 4.13 -15.98 -12.53
CA ASN A 120 3.33 -17.09 -13.08
C ASN A 120 4.22 -18.03 -13.89
#